data_AF-A0A6I0KD62-F1
#
_entry.id   AF-A0A6I0KD62-F1
#
_cell.length_a   1.000
_cell.length_b   1.000
_cell.length_c   1.000
_cell.angle_alpha   90.00
_cell.angle_beta   90.00
_cell.angle_gamma   90.00
#
_symmetry.space_group_name_H-M   'P 1'
#
loop_
_entity.id
_entity.type
_entity.pdbx_description
1 polymer ?
#
loop_
_entity_poly.entity_id
_entity_poly.type
_entity_poly.pdbx_seq_one_letter_code
_entity_poly.pdbx_strand_id
1 'polypeptide(L)'
;MGTISNSLRSISNYPIPPAIIEEVAEDSGLNPDELVTPEIRKSKSFMLAKAGIYDFLSEAPNISQAGISYTFSNDERNRFKLKAGSIRKKLEGSNHGVYGYQGEDL
;
A
#
# COMPACT_ATOMS: atom_id res chain seq x y z
N MET A 1 -13.75 -3.43 15.01
CA MET A 1 -12.98 -4.17 13.98
C MET A 1 -13.34 -3.57 12.63
N GLY A 2 -12.36 -3.30 11.76
CA GLY A 2 -12.60 -2.73 10.43
C GLY A 2 -12.53 -3.80 9.33
N THR A 3 -13.07 -3.52 8.16
CA THR A 3 -12.92 -4.38 6.97
C THR A 3 -11.52 -4.22 6.36
N ILE A 4 -11.14 -5.13 5.45
CA ILE A 4 -9.90 -5.04 4.68
C ILE A 4 -9.84 -3.71 3.92
N SER A 5 -10.92 -3.33 3.25
CA SER A 5 -11.02 -2.06 2.52
C SER A 5 -10.77 -0.85 3.43
N ASN A 6 -11.37 -0.83 4.62
CA ASN A 6 -11.16 0.26 5.58
C ASN A 6 -9.71 0.29 6.11
N SER A 7 -9.09 -0.88 6.29
CA SER A 7 -7.69 -0.95 6.71
C SER A 7 -6.73 -0.49 5.62
N LEU A 8 -7.01 -0.75 4.34
CA LEU A 8 -6.22 -0.25 3.22
C LEU A 8 -6.39 1.26 3.07
N ARG A 9 -7.62 1.76 3.21
CA ARG A 9 -7.92 3.20 3.22
C ARG A 9 -7.15 3.95 4.30
N SER A 10 -6.97 3.35 5.48
CA SER A 10 -6.22 3.97 6.58
C SER A 10 -4.69 4.09 6.35
N ILE A 11 -4.14 3.55 5.26
CA ILE A 11 -2.71 3.63 4.96
C ILE A 11 -2.29 5.07 4.62
N SER A 12 -3.18 5.84 4.01
CA SER A 12 -2.92 7.20 3.56
C SER A 12 -4.13 8.09 3.80
N ASN A 13 -3.88 9.36 4.08
CA ASN A 13 -4.94 10.37 4.16
C ASN A 13 -5.36 10.88 2.79
N TYR A 14 -4.65 10.49 1.72
CA TYR A 14 -5.05 10.81 0.35
C TYR A 14 -6.42 10.18 0.06
N PRO A 15 -7.36 10.91 -0.56
CA PRO A 15 -8.67 10.37 -0.89
C PRO A 15 -8.58 9.41 -2.08
N ILE A 16 -8.24 8.16 -1.80
CA ILE A 16 -8.24 7.08 -2.78
C ILE A 16 -9.70 6.67 -3.05
N PRO A 17 -10.14 6.54 -4.32
CA PRO A 17 -11.47 6.04 -4.63
C PRO A 17 -11.68 4.62 -4.08
N PRO A 18 -12.87 4.30 -3.52
CA PRO A 18 -13.14 2.98 -2.95
C PRO A 18 -12.98 1.86 -3.98
N ALA A 19 -13.37 2.10 -5.23
CA ALA A 19 -13.21 1.15 -6.33
C ALA A 19 -11.75 0.68 -6.51
N ILE A 20 -10.78 1.58 -6.38
CA ILE A 20 -9.34 1.23 -6.49
C ILE A 20 -8.91 0.37 -5.29
N ILE A 21 -9.44 0.65 -4.10
CA ILE A 21 -9.13 -0.14 -2.90
C ILE A 21 -9.70 -1.55 -3.01
N GLU A 22 -10.92 -1.67 -3.52
CA GLU A 22 -11.60 -2.94 -3.78
C GLU A 22 -10.84 -3.74 -4.85
N GLU A 23 -10.54 -3.12 -5.99
CA GLU A 23 -9.78 -3.73 -7.09
C GLU A 23 -8.42 -4.26 -6.61
N VAL A 24 -7.64 -3.45 -5.87
CA VAL A 24 -6.33 -3.85 -5.36
C VAL A 24 -6.43 -4.98 -4.32
N ALA A 25 -7.50 -5.01 -3.52
CA ALA A 25 -7.74 -6.10 -2.59
C ALA A 25 -8.09 -7.40 -3.33
N GLU A 26 -8.98 -7.33 -4.32
CA GLU A 26 -9.42 -8.46 -5.14
C GLU A 26 -8.27 -9.03 -5.98
N ASP A 27 -7.47 -8.19 -6.63
CA ASP A 27 -6.27 -8.58 -7.39
C ASP A 27 -5.25 -9.33 -6.52
N SER A 28 -5.23 -9.03 -5.22
CA SER A 28 -4.37 -9.70 -4.25
C SER A 28 -5.00 -10.97 -3.65
N GLY A 29 -6.23 -11.32 -4.07
CA GLY A 29 -6.98 -12.48 -3.59
C GLY A 29 -7.64 -12.27 -2.21
N LEU A 30 -7.94 -11.03 -1.84
CA LEU A 30 -8.68 -10.69 -0.61
C LEU A 30 -10.10 -10.24 -0.94
N ASN A 31 -11.03 -10.50 -0.03
CA ASN A 31 -12.37 -9.94 -0.11
C ASN A 31 -12.41 -8.59 0.64
N PRO A 32 -12.71 -7.45 -0.03
CA PRO A 32 -12.66 -6.13 0.58
C PRO A 32 -13.61 -5.96 1.79
N ASP A 33 -14.73 -6.69 1.82
CA ASP A 33 -15.73 -6.66 2.89
C ASP A 33 -15.40 -7.57 4.09
N GLU A 34 -14.38 -8.43 3.95
CA GLU A 34 -13.96 -9.32 5.03
C GLU A 34 -13.37 -8.53 6.21
N LEU A 35 -13.55 -9.04 7.42
CA LEU A 35 -12.99 -8.45 8.62
C LEU A 35 -11.46 -8.57 8.61
N VAL A 36 -10.76 -7.46 8.84
CA VAL A 36 -9.30 -7.52 8.96
C VAL A 36 -8.91 -8.15 10.30
N THR A 37 -8.35 -9.35 10.25
CA THR A 37 -7.75 -10.02 11.40
C THR A 37 -6.24 -9.75 11.45
N PRO A 38 -5.57 -9.93 12.61
CA PRO A 38 -4.11 -9.85 12.69
C PRO A 38 -3.39 -10.83 11.76
N GLU A 39 -4.02 -11.98 11.48
CA GLU A 39 -3.50 -13.01 10.58
C GLU A 39 -3.59 -12.55 9.13
N ILE A 40 -4.75 -12.03 8.70
CA ILE A 40 -4.93 -11.44 7.36
C ILE A 40 -3.95 -10.29 7.16
N ARG A 41 -3.77 -9.42 8.17
CA ARG A 41 -2.82 -8.29 8.09
C ARG A 41 -1.36 -8.73 7.85
N LYS A 42 -1.00 -9.94 8.29
CA LYS A 42 0.33 -10.55 8.10
C LYS A 42 0.38 -11.48 6.89
N SER A 43 -0.73 -11.68 6.18
CA SER A 43 -0.78 -12.53 4.99
C SER A 43 -0.02 -11.90 3.81
N LYS A 44 0.41 -12.75 2.88
CA LYS A 44 1.05 -12.30 1.63
C LYS A 44 0.10 -11.44 0.81
N SER A 45 -1.16 -11.84 0.69
CA SER A 45 -2.22 -11.13 -0.02
C SER A 45 -2.42 -9.71 0.51
N PHE A 46 -2.48 -9.51 1.83
CA PHE A 46 -2.63 -8.17 2.40
C PHE A 46 -1.39 -7.29 2.18
N MET A 47 -0.20 -7.89 2.21
CA MET A 47 1.03 -7.18 1.87
C MET A 47 1.05 -6.76 0.40
N LEU A 48 0.60 -7.62 -0.53
CA LEU A 48 0.47 -7.27 -1.95
C LEU A 48 -0.55 -6.14 -2.16
N ALA A 49 -1.72 -6.22 -1.52
CA ALA A 49 -2.72 -5.16 -1.61
C ALA A 49 -2.15 -3.82 -1.10
N LYS A 50 -1.42 -3.86 0.02
CA LYS A 50 -0.71 -2.68 0.54
C LYS A 50 0.34 -2.14 -0.45
N ALA A 51 1.03 -3.00 -1.20
CA ALA A 51 1.96 -2.58 -2.23
C ALA A 51 1.24 -1.90 -3.41
N GLY A 52 0.08 -2.41 -3.83
CA GLY A 52 -0.76 -1.77 -4.86
C GLY A 52 -1.23 -0.37 -4.46
N ILE A 53 -1.62 -0.18 -3.19
CA ILE A 53 -1.95 1.16 -2.68
C ILE A 53 -0.75 2.11 -2.74
N TYR A 54 0.47 1.65 -2.43
CA TYR A 54 1.66 2.48 -2.55
C TYR A 54 2.00 2.83 -4.00
N ASP A 55 1.82 1.91 -4.94
CA ASP A 55 2.01 2.22 -6.36
C ASP A 55 1.04 3.31 -6.82
N PHE A 56 -0.25 3.18 -6.46
CA PHE A 56 -1.25 4.20 -6.75
C PHE A 56 -0.86 5.57 -6.18
N LEU A 57 -0.40 5.63 -4.93
CA LEU A 57 0.04 6.88 -4.29
C LEU A 57 1.27 7.50 -4.96
N SER A 58 2.13 6.69 -5.59
CA SER A 58 3.30 7.20 -6.31
C SER A 58 2.93 7.95 -7.60
N GLU A 59 1.80 7.59 -8.20
CA GLU A 59 1.30 8.16 -9.45
C GLU A 59 0.15 9.16 -9.21
N ALA A 60 -0.41 9.17 -8.01
CA ALA A 60 -1.54 10.00 -7.63
C ALA A 60 -1.31 11.49 -7.97
N PRO A 61 -2.30 12.16 -8.58
CA PRO A 61 -2.20 13.60 -8.85
C PRO A 61 -2.28 14.40 -7.55
N ASN A 62 -1.68 15.57 -7.55
CA ASN A 62 -1.87 16.54 -6.47
C ASN A 62 -3.27 17.13 -6.61
N ILE A 63 -4.07 17.06 -5.55
CA ILE A 63 -5.46 17.52 -5.56
C ILE A 63 -5.73 18.44 -4.39
N SER A 64 -6.67 19.37 -4.56
CA SER A 64 -7.19 20.19 -3.47
C SER A 64 -8.70 19.97 -3.36
N GLN A 65 -9.16 19.56 -2.18
CA GLN A 65 -10.56 19.28 -1.90
C GLN A 65 -10.96 19.94 -0.59
N ALA A 66 -12.05 20.71 -0.61
CA ALA A 66 -12.61 21.37 0.58
C ALA A 66 -11.59 22.19 1.39
N GLY A 67 -10.62 22.83 0.72
CA GLY A 67 -9.57 23.63 1.36
C GLY A 67 -8.37 22.83 1.89
N ILE A 68 -8.36 21.50 1.72
CA ILE A 68 -7.23 20.63 2.06
C ILE A 68 -6.50 20.26 0.76
N SER A 69 -5.21 20.57 0.70
CA SER A 69 -4.35 20.21 -0.43
C SER A 69 -3.54 18.96 -0.10
N TYR A 70 -3.70 17.93 -0.93
CA TYR A 70 -2.92 16.71 -0.90
C TYR A 70 -1.90 16.76 -2.03
N THR A 71 -0.64 17.01 -1.68
CA THR A 71 0.46 17.12 -2.63
C THR A 71 1.56 16.18 -2.21
N PHE A 72 2.09 15.42 -3.16
CA PHE A 72 3.28 14.60 -2.96
C PHE A 72 4.45 15.15 -3.77
N SER A 73 5.56 15.35 -3.07
CA SER A 73 6.85 15.68 -3.66
C SER A 73 7.38 14.49 -4.49
N ASN A 74 8.30 14.76 -5.43
CA ASN A 74 8.92 13.69 -6.21
C ASN A 74 9.64 12.66 -5.31
N ASP A 75 10.25 13.11 -4.21
CA ASP A 75 10.88 12.22 -3.23
C ASP A 75 9.85 11.30 -2.55
N GLU A 76 8.71 11.83 -2.13
CA GLU A 76 7.64 11.05 -1.50
C GLU A 76 7.08 10.01 -2.46
N ARG A 77 6.84 10.40 -3.73
CA ARG A 77 6.42 9.48 -4.80
C ARG A 77 7.44 8.35 -5.00
N ASN A 78 8.73 8.69 -5.02
CA ASN A 78 9.80 7.70 -5.12
C ASN A 78 9.82 6.75 -3.90
N ARG A 79 9.64 7.28 -2.69
CA ARG A 79 9.53 6.46 -1.47
C ARG A 79 8.34 5.50 -1.53
N PHE A 80 7.21 5.90 -2.10
CA PHE A 80 6.07 5.00 -2.30
C PHE A 80 6.41 3.85 -3.26
N LYS A 81 7.05 4.14 -4.41
CA LYS A 81 7.53 3.10 -5.34
C LYS A 81 8.51 2.15 -4.66
N LEU A 82 9.46 2.67 -3.89
CA LEU A 82 10.43 1.87 -3.15
C LEU A 82 9.75 0.98 -2.09
N LYS A 83 8.75 1.50 -1.38
CA LYS A 83 7.97 0.71 -0.41
C LYS A 83 7.19 -0.42 -1.08
N ALA A 84 6.51 -0.15 -2.19
CA ALA A 84 5.80 -1.16 -2.96
C ALA A 84 6.75 -2.25 -3.47
N GLY A 85 7.86 -1.85 -4.10
CA GLY A 85 8.90 -2.75 -4.59
C GLY A 85 9.55 -3.58 -3.47
N SER A 86 9.83 -2.97 -2.32
CA SER A 86 10.40 -3.67 -1.15
C SER A 86 9.47 -4.74 -0.61
N ILE A 87 8.16 -4.49 -0.60
CA ILE A 87 7.17 -5.49 -0.19
C ILE A 87 7.15 -6.66 -1.17
N ARG A 88 7.05 -6.39 -2.48
CA ARG A 88 7.07 -7.45 -3.51
C ARG A 88 8.35 -8.26 -3.43
N LYS A 89 9.51 -7.60 -3.38
CA LYS A 89 10.82 -8.25 -3.23
C LYS A 89 10.90 -9.09 -1.97
N LYS A 90 10.37 -8.61 -0.83
CA LYS A 90 10.33 -9.39 0.41
C LYS A 90 9.49 -10.65 0.26
N LEU A 91 8.37 -10.59 -0.46
CA LEU A 91 7.48 -11.73 -0.69
C LEU A 91 8.08 -12.74 -1.68
N GLU A 92 8.76 -12.28 -2.72
CA GLU A 92 9.51 -13.12 -3.67
C GLU A 92 10.74 -13.76 -2.99
N GLY A 93 11.50 -12.95 -2.26
CA GLY A 93 12.67 -13.36 -1.47
C GLY A 93 12.32 -14.16 -0.21
N SER A 94 11.04 -14.27 0.17
CA SER A 94 10.63 -15.22 1.22
C SER A 94 10.85 -16.69 0.81
N ASN A 95 11.23 -16.93 -0.44
CA ASN A 95 11.69 -18.23 -0.94
C ASN A 95 13.20 -18.45 -0.82
N HIS A 96 14.03 -17.43 -0.55
CA HIS A 96 15.49 -17.55 -0.36
C HIS A 96 16.00 -16.51 0.66
N GLY A 97 16.61 -17.00 1.74
CA GLY A 97 16.90 -16.29 2.97
C GLY A 97 17.49 -14.87 2.87
N VAL A 98 17.08 -14.06 3.86
CA VAL A 98 17.78 -12.92 4.48
C VAL A 98 18.78 -12.17 3.60
N TYR A 99 18.39 -11.00 3.07
CA TYR A 99 19.34 -9.91 2.84
C TYR A 99 18.71 -8.57 3.26
N GLY A 100 19.38 -7.90 4.21
CA GLY A 100 19.01 -6.61 4.76
C GLY A 100 19.18 -5.49 3.74
N TYR A 101 18.31 -4.49 3.85
CA TYR A 101 18.50 -3.20 3.20
C TYR A 101 18.93 -2.20 4.27
N GLN A 102 20.23 -1.91 4.26
CA GLN A 102 20.89 -0.81 4.95
C GLN A 102 20.63 0.44 4.10
N GLY A 103 19.75 1.30 4.57
CA GLY A 103 19.61 2.65 4.02
C GLY A 103 20.62 3.54 4.73
N GLU A 104 21.78 3.73 4.11
CA GLU A 104 22.67 4.84 4.46
C GLU A 104 22.16 6.06 3.70
N ASP A 105 21.58 7.01 4.43
CA ASP A 105 21.31 8.36 3.94
C ASP A 105 22.63 9.15 4.07
N LEU A 106 23.12 9.65 2.93
CA LEU A 106 24.33 10.48 2.75
C LEU A 106 24.17 11.87 3.37
#